data_AF-A0A2P4VHL2-F1
#
_entry.id   AF-A0A2P4VHL2-F1
#
_cell.length_a   1.000
_cell.length_b   1.000
_cell.length_c   1.000
_cell.angle_alpha   90.00
_cell.angle_beta   90.00
_cell.angle_gamma   90.00
#
_symmetry.space_group_name_H-M   'P 1'
#
loop_
_entity.id
_entity.type
_entity.pdbx_description
1 polymer ?
#
loop_
_entity_poly.entity_id
_entity_poly.type
_entity_poly.pdbx_seq_one_letter_code
_entity_poly.pdbx_strand_id
1 'polypeptide(L)'
;MAFLSNLRDLFNSEECMIITQKPYYRDPKGLKSTMMAHIAVSFAIYGLQQYYGVIGSYAPEEIPFWFMASGNMLVSIFGSVRGFDIVIMAELLVALITAVVFQFPLFFPVIIIMIIQTCQRLEKTLGYEFPAADEQLEGEEEEPAIRNRRHQAYPTVFE
;
A
#
# COMPACT_ATOMS: atom_id res chain seq x y z
N MET A 1 1.45 -26.17 2.82
CA MET A 1 2.01 -25.93 1.47
C MET A 1 0.96 -25.31 0.53
N ALA A 2 -0.24 -25.89 0.38
CA ALA A 2 -1.30 -25.36 -0.50
C ALA A 2 -1.77 -23.91 -0.19
N PHE A 3 -1.80 -23.52 1.09
CA PHE A 3 -2.18 -22.16 1.48
C PHE A 3 -1.16 -21.11 1.01
N LEU A 4 0.14 -21.40 1.15
CA LEU A 4 1.21 -20.49 0.74
C LEU A 4 1.30 -20.37 -0.79
N SER A 5 1.03 -21.44 -1.55
CA SER A 5 0.93 -21.36 -3.01
C SER A 5 -0.27 -20.53 -3.45
N ASN A 6 -1.43 -20.70 -2.81
CA ASN A 6 -2.62 -19.90 -3.14
C ASN A 6 -2.44 -18.41 -2.83
N LEU A 7 -1.76 -18.06 -1.73
CA LEU A 7 -1.40 -16.68 -1.44
C LEU A 7 -0.42 -16.11 -2.46
N ARG A 8 0.60 -16.89 -2.85
CA ARG A 8 1.55 -16.49 -3.89
C ARG A 8 0.82 -16.21 -5.21
N ASP A 9 -0.10 -17.08 -5.60
CA ASP A 9 -0.84 -16.92 -6.86
C ASP A 9 -1.83 -15.73 -6.78
N LEU A 10 -2.41 -15.47 -5.60
CA LEU A 10 -3.24 -14.30 -5.35
C LEU A 10 -2.43 -13.00 -5.47
N PHE A 11 -1.28 -12.89 -4.78
CA PHE A 11 -0.45 -11.68 -4.82
C PHE A 11 0.24 -11.46 -6.17
N ASN A 12 0.47 -12.52 -6.94
CA ASN A 12 0.99 -12.42 -8.31
C ASN A 12 -0.11 -12.23 -9.37
N SER A 13 -1.38 -12.15 -8.97
CA SER A 13 -2.44 -11.80 -9.91
C SER A 13 -2.23 -10.39 -10.46
N GLU A 14 -2.55 -10.19 -11.73
CA GLU A 14 -2.46 -8.87 -12.39
C GLU A 14 -3.26 -7.80 -11.62
N GLU A 15 -4.35 -8.21 -10.96
CA GLU A 15 -5.16 -7.32 -10.12
C GLU A 15 -4.38 -6.77 -8.91
N CYS A 16 -3.60 -7.60 -8.23
CA CYS A 16 -2.81 -7.21 -7.06
C CYS A 16 -1.64 -6.27 -7.39
N MET A 17 -1.14 -6.31 -8.63
CA MET A 17 -0.03 -5.49 -9.11
C MET A 17 -0.44 -4.08 -9.58
N ILE A 18 -1.74 -3.77 -9.60
CA ILE A 18 -2.23 -2.45 -9.99
C ILE A 18 -1.77 -1.39 -8.98
N ILE A 19 -1.09 -0.37 -9.49
CA ILE A 19 -0.53 0.74 -8.71
C ILE A 19 -1.69 1.61 -8.19
N THR A 20 -1.79 1.75 -6.87
CA THR A 20 -2.80 2.56 -6.19
C THR A 20 -2.26 3.94 -5.79
N GLN A 21 -0.94 4.04 -5.55
CA GLN A 21 -0.25 5.30 -5.25
C GLN A 21 1.14 5.31 -5.90
N LYS A 22 1.46 6.40 -6.61
CA LYS A 22 2.79 6.57 -7.21
C LYS A 22 3.85 6.88 -6.13
N PRO A 23 5.09 6.42 -6.31
CA PRO A 23 6.19 6.75 -5.40
C PRO A 23 6.55 8.24 -5.42
N TYR A 24 7.11 8.73 -4.30
CA TYR A 24 7.48 10.14 -4.09
C TYR A 24 8.35 10.73 -5.20
N TYR A 25 9.30 9.97 -5.73
CA TYR A 25 10.23 10.45 -6.76
C TYR A 25 9.58 10.69 -8.14
N ARG A 26 8.37 10.17 -8.39
CA ARG A 26 7.66 10.35 -9.67
C ARG A 26 6.73 11.55 -9.72
N ASP A 27 6.32 12.11 -8.57
CA ASP A 27 5.50 13.33 -8.51
C ASP A 27 5.80 14.17 -7.25
N PRO A 28 6.96 14.84 -7.20
CA PRO A 28 7.41 15.56 -6.01
C PRO A 28 6.59 16.81 -5.66
N LYS A 29 5.70 17.30 -6.54
CA LYS A 29 4.88 18.50 -6.28
C LYS A 29 3.52 18.13 -5.70
N GLY A 30 2.86 17.09 -6.23
CA GLY A 30 1.61 16.56 -5.66
C GLY A 30 1.83 15.80 -4.35
N LEU A 31 2.96 15.10 -4.20
CA LEU A 31 3.21 14.22 -3.05
C LEU A 31 3.78 14.89 -1.79
N LYS A 32 4.16 16.18 -1.82
CA LYS A 32 4.69 16.87 -0.63
C LYS A 32 3.68 16.93 0.52
N SER A 33 2.43 17.29 0.20
CA SER A 33 1.35 17.33 1.20
C SER A 33 1.07 15.93 1.76
N THR A 34 1.02 14.93 0.88
CA THR A 34 0.80 13.52 1.24
C THR A 34 1.94 12.97 2.11
N MET A 35 3.20 13.28 1.78
CA MET A 35 4.36 12.88 2.58
C MET A 35 4.34 13.50 3.98
N MET A 36 3.98 14.78 4.09
CA MET A 36 3.81 15.43 5.40
C MET A 36 2.68 14.80 6.21
N ALA A 37 1.59 14.37 5.56
CA ALA A 37 0.51 13.64 6.22
C ALA A 37 1.00 12.28 6.76
N HIS A 38 1.76 11.52 5.96
CA HIS A 38 2.36 10.26 6.43
C HIS A 38 3.31 10.48 7.61
N ILE A 39 4.19 11.47 7.54
CA ILE A 39 5.09 11.83 8.65
C ILE A 39 4.30 12.20 9.91
N ALA A 40 3.28 13.04 9.78
CA ALA A 40 2.44 13.46 10.91
C ALA A 40 1.72 12.27 11.56
N VAL A 41 1.18 11.34 10.76
CA VAL A 41 0.56 10.10 11.24
C VAL A 41 1.58 9.25 11.98
N SER A 42 2.78 9.06 11.44
CA SER A 42 3.85 8.29 12.09
C SER A 42 4.29 8.90 13.42
N PHE A 43 4.39 10.24 13.51
CA PHE A 43 4.65 10.92 14.79
C PHE A 43 3.49 10.77 15.78
N ALA A 44 2.24 10.83 15.31
CA ALA A 44 1.07 10.61 16.17
C ALA A 44 1.08 9.19 16.77
N ILE A 45 1.38 8.17 15.96
CA ILE A 45 1.48 6.78 16.42
C ILE A 45 2.58 6.66 17.48
N TYR A 46 3.77 7.18 17.18
CA TYR A 46 4.90 7.15 18.12
C TYR A 46 4.56 7.86 19.44
N GLY A 47 3.97 9.06 19.37
CA GLY A 47 3.56 9.82 20.55
C GLY A 47 2.51 9.09 21.39
N LEU A 48 1.57 8.38 20.77
CA LEU A 48 0.60 7.55 21.46
C LEU A 48 1.23 6.31 22.10
N GLN A 49 2.17 5.65 21.42
CA GLN A 49 2.92 4.52 21.99
C GLN A 49 3.74 4.96 23.22
N GLN A 50 4.32 6.16 23.18
CA GLN A 50 4.98 6.78 24.33
C GLN A 50 4.00 7.08 25.46
N TYR A 51 2.86 7.71 25.16
CA TYR A 51 1.84 8.07 26.15
C TYR A 51 1.28 6.85 26.89
N TYR A 52 1.01 5.76 26.18
CA TYR A 52 0.52 4.52 26.78
C TYR A 52 1.63 3.66 27.41
N GLY A 53 2.90 4.09 27.36
CA GLY A 53 4.03 3.35 27.90
C GLY A 53 4.29 2.01 27.21
N VAL A 54 3.81 1.85 25.98
CA VAL A 54 3.90 0.58 25.23
C VAL A 54 5.24 0.48 24.50
N ILE A 55 5.92 1.62 24.27
CA ILE A 55 7.16 1.64 23.51
C ILE A 55 8.35 1.07 24.28
N GLY A 56 9.08 0.13 23.65
CA GLY A 56 10.25 -0.50 24.25
C GLY A 56 9.94 -1.44 25.41
N SER A 57 8.65 -1.71 25.64
CA SER A 57 8.19 -2.72 26.60
C SER A 57 8.36 -4.15 26.04
N TYR A 58 8.63 -4.28 24.72
CA TYR A 58 8.64 -5.55 23.98
C TYR A 58 7.33 -6.33 24.14
N ALA A 59 6.26 -5.64 24.55
CA ALA A 59 4.98 -6.26 24.78
C ALA A 59 4.32 -6.56 23.42
N PRO A 60 3.62 -7.70 23.28
CA PRO A 60 3.06 -8.12 22.01
C PRO A 60 2.04 -7.12 21.45
N GLU A 61 1.39 -6.31 22.30
CA GLU A 61 0.48 -5.22 21.90
C GLU A 61 1.18 -4.07 21.17
N GLU A 62 2.51 -3.94 21.25
CA GLU A 62 3.27 -2.92 20.54
C GLU A 62 3.33 -3.21 19.04
N ILE A 63 3.39 -4.49 18.67
CA ILE A 63 3.70 -4.99 17.32
C ILE A 63 2.74 -4.45 16.25
N PRO A 64 1.40 -4.47 16.43
CA PRO A 64 0.48 -3.97 15.42
C PRO A 64 0.66 -2.48 15.11
N PHE A 65 1.04 -1.68 16.11
CA PHE A 65 1.25 -0.24 15.92
C PHE A 65 2.57 0.06 15.19
N TRP A 66 3.60 -0.77 15.37
CA TRP A 66 4.82 -0.71 14.54
C TRP A 66 4.55 -1.04 13.09
N PHE A 67 3.81 -2.13 12.82
CA PHE A 67 3.43 -2.48 11.45
C PHE A 67 2.63 -1.36 10.80
N MET A 68 1.64 -0.83 11.50
CA MET A 68 0.85 0.32 11.05
C MET A 68 1.72 1.55 10.71
N ALA A 69 2.65 1.96 11.59
CA ALA A 69 3.54 3.10 11.33
C ALA A 69 4.51 2.85 10.18
N SER A 70 5.02 1.62 10.06
CA SER A 70 5.97 1.22 9.01
C SER A 70 5.30 1.12 7.64
N GLY A 71 4.12 0.51 7.55
CA GLY A 71 3.33 0.42 6.32
C GLY A 71 2.97 1.81 5.81
N ASN A 72 2.58 2.71 6.70
CA ASN A 72 2.34 4.13 6.39
C ASN A 72 3.57 4.81 5.75
N MET A 73 4.76 4.61 6.31
CA MET A 73 5.99 5.20 5.78
C MET A 73 6.42 4.56 4.44
N LEU A 74 6.24 3.25 4.29
CA LEU A 74 6.54 2.55 3.03
C LEU A 74 5.67 3.08 1.89
N VAL A 75 4.36 3.27 2.13
CA VAL A 75 3.44 3.88 1.14
C VAL A 75 3.91 5.29 0.76
N SER A 76 4.38 6.08 1.72
CA SER A 76 4.87 7.43 1.45
C SER A 76 6.09 7.47 0.54
N ILE A 77 7.03 6.54 0.70
CA ILE A 77 8.32 6.56 -0.01
C ILE A 77 8.20 5.84 -1.35
N PHE A 78 7.66 4.63 -1.33
CA PHE A 78 7.66 3.71 -2.47
C PHE A 78 6.34 3.69 -3.25
N GLY A 79 5.32 4.39 -2.76
CA GLY A 79 3.97 4.25 -3.29
C GLY A 79 3.34 2.95 -2.83
N SER A 80 2.24 2.56 -3.48
CA SER A 80 1.48 1.35 -3.11
C SER A 80 0.89 0.68 -4.34
N VAL A 81 0.65 -0.62 -4.20
CA VAL A 81 -0.11 -1.45 -5.12
C VAL A 81 -1.29 -2.07 -4.38
N ARG A 82 -2.32 -2.50 -5.10
CA ARG A 82 -3.56 -3.02 -4.51
C ARG A 82 -3.33 -4.17 -3.53
N GLY A 83 -2.46 -5.12 -3.88
CA GLY A 83 -2.11 -6.22 -2.99
C GLY A 83 -1.51 -5.75 -1.67
N PHE A 84 -0.67 -4.70 -1.71
CA PHE A 84 -0.07 -4.12 -0.51
C PHE A 84 -1.10 -3.33 0.32
N ASP A 85 -2.01 -2.59 -0.32
CA ASP A 85 -3.11 -1.92 0.39
C ASP A 85 -4.06 -2.91 1.08
N ILE A 86 -4.27 -4.10 0.52
CA ILE A 86 -5.02 -5.18 1.18
C ILE A 86 -4.29 -5.67 2.45
N VAL A 87 -2.96 -5.82 2.39
CA VAL A 87 -2.16 -6.18 3.56
C VAL A 87 -2.24 -5.09 4.63
N ILE A 88 -2.11 -3.82 4.24
CA ILE A 88 -2.27 -2.68 5.16
C ILE A 88 -3.66 -2.68 5.81
N MET A 89 -4.72 -2.97 5.06
CA MET A 89 -6.06 -3.09 5.64
C MET A 89 -6.16 -4.19 6.69
N ALA A 90 -5.54 -5.34 6.44
CA ALA A 90 -5.47 -6.42 7.44
C ALA A 90 -4.69 -6.01 8.69
N GLU A 91 -3.55 -5.32 8.52
CA GLU A 91 -2.76 -4.77 9.63
C GLU A 91 -3.55 -3.75 10.47
N LEU A 92 -4.30 -2.86 9.81
CA LEU A 92 -5.15 -1.86 10.47
C LEU A 92 -6.28 -2.50 11.28
N LEU A 93 -6.85 -3.61 10.80
CA LEU A 93 -7.84 -4.39 11.55
C LEU A 93 -7.22 -5.02 12.81
N VAL A 94 -6.01 -5.58 12.70
CA VAL A 94 -5.31 -6.13 13.87
C VAL A 94 -4.99 -5.02 14.87
N ALA A 95 -4.50 -3.86 14.41
CA ALA A 95 -4.25 -2.70 15.27
C ALA A 95 -5.52 -2.20 15.97
N LEU A 96 -6.66 -2.21 15.27
CA LEU A 96 -7.96 -1.84 15.85
C LEU A 96 -8.39 -2.81 16.95
N ILE A 97 -8.28 -4.12 16.70
CA ILE A 97 -8.60 -5.16 17.69
C ILE A 97 -7.71 -4.99 18.93
N THR A 98 -6.40 -4.81 18.73
CA THR A 98 -5.45 -4.57 19.83
C THR A 98 -5.83 -3.33 20.63
N ALA A 99 -6.14 -2.20 19.96
CA ALA A 99 -6.55 -0.98 20.66
C ALA A 99 -7.85 -1.17 21.48
N VAL A 100 -8.78 -2.02 21.03
CA VAL A 100 -10.00 -2.36 21.79
C VAL A 100 -9.66 -3.25 23.01
N VAL A 101 -8.90 -4.32 22.80
CA VAL A 101 -8.58 -5.32 23.85
C VAL A 101 -7.78 -4.68 24.99
N PHE A 102 -6.81 -3.83 24.66
CA PHE A 102 -5.91 -3.20 25.63
C PHE A 102 -6.40 -1.81 26.10
N GLN A 103 -7.61 -1.40 25.70
CA GLN A 103 -8.22 -0.13 26.09
C GLN A 103 -7.35 1.09 25.75
N PHE A 104 -6.88 1.19 24.50
CA PHE A 104 -6.13 2.32 23.97
C PHE A 104 -6.98 3.21 23.03
N PRO A 105 -8.01 3.92 23.54
CA PRO A 105 -8.98 4.61 22.70
C PRO A 105 -8.40 5.74 21.85
N LEU A 106 -7.27 6.33 22.23
CA LEU A 106 -6.65 7.42 21.49
C LEU A 106 -6.05 6.97 20.14
N PHE A 107 -5.86 5.66 19.93
CA PHE A 107 -5.47 5.14 18.61
C PHE A 107 -6.63 5.10 17.61
N PHE A 108 -7.89 5.08 18.06
CA PHE A 108 -9.03 4.92 17.14
C PHE A 108 -9.11 5.99 16.05
N PRO A 109 -8.95 7.30 16.33
CA PRO A 109 -8.98 8.32 15.28
C PRO A 109 -7.88 8.13 14.25
N VAL A 110 -6.68 7.75 14.67
CA VAL A 110 -5.52 7.53 13.79
C VAL A 110 -5.78 6.32 12.88
N ILE A 111 -6.24 5.21 13.46
CA ILE A 111 -6.57 3.98 12.71
C ILE A 111 -7.69 4.27 11.69
N ILE A 112 -8.73 4.99 12.08
CA ILE A 112 -9.85 5.34 11.18
C ILE A 112 -9.35 6.19 10.00
N ILE A 113 -8.51 7.20 10.25
CA ILE A 113 -7.94 8.03 9.17
C ILE A 113 -7.15 7.16 8.19
N MET A 114 -6.33 6.24 8.69
CA MET A 114 -5.54 5.34 7.84
C MET A 114 -6.40 4.34 7.07
N ILE A 115 -7.49 3.84 7.67
CA ILE A 115 -8.48 3.01 6.98
C ILE A 115 -9.10 3.81 5.84
N ILE A 116 -9.58 5.03 6.09
CA ILE A 116 -10.20 5.87 5.05
C ILE A 116 -9.21 6.13 3.91
N GLN A 117 -7.96 6.49 4.22
CA GLN A 117 -6.93 6.71 3.20
C GLN A 117 -6.67 5.46 2.36
N THR A 118 -6.65 4.29 2.98
CA THR A 118 -6.42 3.02 2.29
C THR A 118 -7.63 2.60 1.45
N CYS A 119 -8.85 2.79 1.96
CA CYS A 119 -10.08 2.59 1.20
C CYS A 119 -10.12 3.52 -0.02
N GLN A 120 -9.79 4.80 0.11
CA GLN A 120 -9.75 5.73 -1.02
C GLN A 120 -8.75 5.31 -2.10
N ARG A 121 -7.60 4.73 -1.70
CA ARG A 121 -6.63 4.17 -2.65
C ARG A 121 -7.18 2.94 -3.37
N LEU A 122 -7.85 2.04 -2.65
CA LEU A 122 -8.47 0.84 -3.22
C LEU A 122 -9.66 1.17 -4.12
N GLU A 123 -10.55 2.07 -3.72
CA GLU A 123 -11.74 2.48 -4.49
C GLU A 123 -11.35 3.12 -5.83
N LYS A 124 -10.31 3.96 -5.86
CA LYS A 124 -9.76 4.52 -7.11
C LYS A 124 -9.33 3.44 -8.11
N THR A 125 -8.95 2.26 -7.63
CA THR A 125 -8.57 1.13 -8.50
C THR A 125 -9.72 0.20 -8.87
N LEU A 126 -10.83 0.23 -8.13
CA LEU A 126 -12.04 -0.56 -8.41
C LEU A 126 -12.97 0.13 -9.43
N GLY A 127 -12.88 1.47 -9.55
CA GLY A 127 -13.66 2.26 -10.51
C GLY A 127 -13.03 2.54 -11.88
N TYR A 128 -11.86 1.94 -12.18
CA TYR A 128 -11.09 2.04 -13.43
C TYR A 128 -11.34 3.29 -14.31
N GLU A 129 -10.90 4.46 -13.87
CA GLU A 129 -10.50 5.54 -14.78
C GLU A 129 -8.99 5.80 -14.60
N PHE A 130 -8.20 5.35 -15.58
CA PHE A 130 -7.16 6.17 -16.20
C PHE A 130 -7.09 5.72 -17.66
N PRO A 131 -7.56 6.57 -18.59
CA PRO A 131 -6.59 7.52 -19.12
C PRO A 131 -7.17 8.94 -19.15
N ALA A 132 -6.46 9.87 -18.52
CA ALA A 132 -6.47 11.27 -18.90
C ALA A 132 -5.09 11.81 -18.51
N ALA A 133 -4.25 12.15 -19.49
CA ALA A 133 -4.14 13.52 -19.99
C ALA A 133 -3.76 14.42 -18.81
N ASP A 134 -2.47 14.65 -18.58
CA ASP A 134 -1.76 15.67 -19.36
C ASP A 134 -0.37 15.22 -19.85
N GLU A 135 -0.18 15.36 -21.16
CA GLU A 135 1.05 15.76 -21.88
C GLU A 135 2.31 14.86 -21.72
N GLN A 136 2.71 14.11 -22.74
CA GLN A 136 3.36 14.65 -23.96
C GLN A 136 4.29 15.83 -23.67
N LEU A 137 5.51 15.54 -23.23
CA LEU A 137 6.71 16.35 -23.49
C LEU A 137 7.89 15.36 -23.35
N GLU A 138 8.63 14.92 -24.36
CA GLU A 138 8.72 15.25 -25.78
C GLU A 138 9.31 14.01 -26.49
N GLY A 139 8.83 13.71 -27.70
CA GLY A 139 9.59 13.08 -28.79
C GLY A 139 9.96 11.60 -28.69
N GLU A 140 9.17 10.74 -29.33
CA GLU A 140 9.63 9.92 -30.46
C GLU A 140 8.41 9.25 -31.12
N GLU A 141 8.05 9.74 -32.31
CA GLU A 141 7.10 9.08 -33.20
C GLU A 141 7.73 7.81 -33.77
N GLU A 142 7.02 6.66 -33.71
CA GLU A 142 6.51 5.99 -34.92
C GLU A 142 5.67 4.73 -34.61
N GLU A 143 4.44 4.80 -35.12
CA GLU A 143 3.48 3.81 -35.63
C GLU A 143 2.85 2.63 -34.82
N PRO A 144 1.57 2.32 -35.13
CA PRO A 144 0.72 1.40 -34.39
C PRO A 144 0.66 0.00 -35.03
N ALA A 145 0.78 -1.07 -34.23
CA ALA A 145 0.42 -2.41 -34.70
C ALA A 145 -0.19 -3.26 -33.57
N ILE A 146 -1.51 -3.15 -33.41
CA ILE A 146 -2.31 -4.26 -32.91
C ILE A 146 -2.28 -5.35 -33.99
N ARG A 147 -1.30 -6.27 -33.94
CA ARG A 147 -1.46 -7.60 -34.55
C ARG A 147 -0.40 -8.61 -34.10
N ASN A 148 -0.91 -9.65 -33.44
CA ASN A 148 -0.43 -11.03 -33.41
C ASN A 148 0.59 -11.49 -32.35
N ARG A 149 0.08 -12.45 -31.56
CA ARG A 149 0.68 -13.76 -31.26
C ARG A 149 2.02 -13.76 -30.52
N ARG A 150 1.94 -14.04 -29.22
CA ARG A 150 2.77 -15.05 -28.52
C ARG A 150 2.04 -15.44 -27.22
N HIS A 151 0.84 -16.00 -27.27
CA HIS A 151 0.78 -17.45 -27.13
C HIS A 151 1.49 -18.17 -28.28
N GLN A 152 2.68 -18.71 -28.01
CA GLN A 152 3.15 -19.98 -28.56
C GLN A 152 4.50 -20.36 -27.91
N ALA A 153 4.45 -21.44 -27.14
CA ALA A 153 5.49 -22.43 -26.87
C ALA A 153 6.94 -21.96 -26.64
N TYR A 154 7.45 -22.18 -25.42
CA TYR A 154 8.80 -22.71 -25.30
C TYR A 154 8.73 -24.23 -25.49
N PRO A 155 9.19 -24.81 -26.62
CA PRO A 155 9.64 -26.18 -26.61
C PRO A 155 11.03 -26.22 -25.97
N THR A 156 11.17 -27.08 -24.98
CA THR A 156 12.45 -27.64 -24.54
C THR A 156 13.10 -28.40 -25.70
N VAL A 157 14.30 -28.00 -26.13
CA VAL A 157 15.33 -28.94 -26.60
C VAL A 157 16.70 -28.30 -26.32
N PHE A 158 17.45 -28.88 -25.38
CA PHE A 158 18.90 -28.72 -25.31
C PHE A 158 19.49 -29.87 -26.13
N GLU A 159 20.28 -29.55 -27.15
CA GLU A 159 21.33 -30.45 -27.67
C GLU A 159 22.59 -30.29 -26.82
#